data_AF-A0A7S1EEB4-F1
#
_entry.id   AF-A0A7S1EEB4-F1
#
_cell.length_a   1.000
_cell.length_b   1.000
_cell.length_c   1.000
_cell.angle_alpha   90.00
_cell.angle_beta   90.00
_cell.angle_gamma   90.00
#
_symmetry.space_group_name_H-M   'P 1'
#
loop_
_entity.id
_entity.type
_entity.pdbx_description
1 polymer ?
#
loop_
_entity_poly.entity_id
_entity_poly.type
_entity_poly.pdbx_seq_one_letter_code
_entity_poly.pdbx_strand_id
1 'polypeptide(L)'
;SQFPGEEEVLMPPRSNIEVVGTPTIQETAKGPVIVVPARINANLKTKTMEEVIAQRKELHMSLVKNVTREIARDIKVVHQSDAFAQRAKKDFSSSGAADSLVMSVMSECELIV
;
A
#
# COMPACT_ATOMS: atom_id res chain seq x y z
N SER A 1 22.90 -12.77 -36.08
CA SER A 1 21.80 -13.65 -36.47
C SER A 1 22.35 -14.97 -36.97
N GLN A 2 21.62 -16.08 -36.82
CA GLN A 2 21.93 -17.35 -37.50
C GLN A 2 21.61 -17.27 -39.02
N PHE A 3 20.93 -16.19 -39.45
CA PHE A 3 20.54 -15.94 -40.83
C PHE A 3 21.16 -14.62 -41.31
N PRO A 4 22.38 -14.64 -41.90
CA PRO A 4 23.10 -13.41 -42.25
C PRO A 4 22.46 -12.62 -43.42
N GLY A 5 21.50 -13.20 -44.14
CA GLY A 5 20.75 -12.51 -45.20
C GLY A 5 19.55 -11.71 -44.71
N GLU A 6 19.22 -11.81 -43.42
CA GLU A 6 18.08 -11.12 -42.81
C GLU A 6 18.55 -10.01 -41.89
N GLU A 7 18.01 -8.80 -42.09
CA GLU A 7 18.20 -7.69 -41.16
C GLU A 7 17.29 -7.91 -39.95
N GLU A 8 17.87 -8.38 -38.86
CA GLU A 8 17.16 -8.75 -37.64
C GLU A 8 17.46 -7.78 -36.49
N VAL A 9 16.41 -7.32 -35.80
CA VAL A 9 16.52 -6.49 -34.59
C VAL A 9 15.88 -7.23 -33.41
N LEU A 10 16.68 -7.53 -32.39
CA LEU A 10 16.21 -8.17 -31.15
C LEU A 10 15.83 -7.13 -30.10
N MET A 11 14.58 -7.16 -29.63
CA MET A 11 14.11 -6.32 -28.54
C MET A 11 14.43 -6.95 -27.18
N PRO A 12 14.85 -6.17 -26.16
CA PRO A 12 15.16 -6.72 -24.84
C PRO A 12 13.89 -7.25 -24.14
N PRO A 13 14.05 -8.16 -23.16
CA PRO A 13 12.94 -8.60 -22.31
C PRO A 13 12.24 -7.42 -21.65
N ARG A 14 10.92 -7.55 -21.43
CA ARG A 14 10.06 -6.48 -20.87
C ARG A 14 9.93 -5.23 -21.76
N SER A 15 10.24 -5.36 -23.05
CA SER A 15 9.77 -4.39 -24.05
C SER A 15 8.27 -4.56 -24.24
N ASN A 16 7.54 -3.45 -24.36
CA ASN A 16 6.16 -3.42 -24.79
C ASN A 16 6.05 -2.73 -26.16
N ILE A 17 4.99 -3.04 -26.89
CA ILE A 17 4.65 -2.40 -28.16
C ILE A 17 3.29 -1.72 -27.97
N GLU A 18 3.26 -0.41 -28.14
CA GLU A 18 2.07 0.41 -27.99
C GLU A 18 1.62 0.92 -29.36
N VAL A 19 0.34 0.73 -29.69
CA VAL A 19 -0.26 1.29 -30.91
C VAL A 19 -0.47 2.78 -30.69
N VAL A 20 0.16 3.62 -31.50
CA VAL A 20 0.16 5.08 -31.34
C VAL A 20 -0.67 5.81 -32.40
N GLY A 21 -1.27 5.08 -33.34
CA GLY A 21 -2.06 5.66 -34.41
C GLY A 21 -3.10 4.70 -34.98
N THR A 22 -3.95 5.21 -35.86
CA THR A 22 -4.97 4.41 -36.55
C THR A 22 -4.32 3.48 -37.58
N PRO A 23 -4.65 2.19 -37.61
CA PRO A 23 -4.21 1.29 -38.67
C PRO A 23 -4.66 1.78 -40.05
N THR A 24 -3.78 1.70 -41.03
CA THR A 24 -4.06 2.10 -42.42
C THR A 24 -3.80 0.94 -43.37
N ILE A 25 -4.56 0.85 -44.45
CA ILE A 25 -4.25 -0.07 -45.55
C ILE A 25 -3.29 0.65 -46.51
N GLN A 26 -2.19 0.00 -46.86
CA GLN A 26 -1.25 0.47 -47.87
C GLN A 26 -1.20 -0.53 -49.02
N GLU A 27 -1.30 -0.03 -50.25
CA GLU A 27 -1.13 -0.85 -51.44
C GLU A 27 0.36 -1.12 -51.69
N THR A 28 0.71 -2.39 -51.88
CA THR A 28 2.08 -2.80 -52.21
C THR A 28 2.09 -3.60 -53.51
N ALA A 29 3.27 -3.82 -54.09
CA ALA A 29 3.43 -4.66 -55.28
C ALA A 29 2.93 -6.12 -55.08
N LYS A 30 2.70 -6.55 -53.83
CA LYS A 30 2.20 -7.88 -53.46
C LYS A 30 0.75 -7.87 -52.98
N GLY A 31 0.06 -6.73 -53.10
CA GLY A 31 -1.32 -6.53 -52.64
C GLY A 31 -1.41 -5.59 -51.42
N PRO A 32 -2.64 -5.38 -50.90
CA PRO A 32 -2.89 -4.50 -49.78
C PRO A 32 -2.34 -5.09 -48.47
N VAL A 33 -1.67 -4.26 -47.67
CA VAL A 33 -1.17 -4.62 -46.35
C VAL A 33 -1.72 -3.68 -45.28
N ILE A 34 -1.94 -4.19 -44.07
CA ILE A 34 -2.34 -3.37 -42.92
C ILE A 34 -1.07 -2.88 -42.24
N VAL A 35 -0.93 -1.57 -42.14
CA VAL A 35 0.16 -0.90 -41.43
C VAL A 35 -0.37 -0.38 -40.11
N VAL A 36 0.23 -0.84 -39.00
CA VAL A 36 -0.12 -0.43 -37.64
C VAL A 36 1.01 0.45 -37.09
N PRO A 37 0.80 1.77 -36.93
CA PRO A 37 1.78 2.64 -36.30
C PRO A 37 1.97 2.26 -34.83
N ALA A 38 3.18 1.82 -34.48
CA ALA A 38 3.49 1.37 -33.13
C ALA A 38 4.79 2.01 -32.60
N ARG A 39 4.87 2.14 -31.29
CA ARG A 39 6.05 2.59 -30.55
C ARG A 39 6.51 1.46 -29.62
N ILE A 40 7.82 1.23 -29.58
CA ILE A 40 8.43 0.30 -28.62
C ILE A 40 8.79 1.10 -27.35
N ASN A 41 8.41 0.60 -26.19
CA ASN A 41 8.89 1.11 -24.90
C ASN A 41 9.57 -0.03 -24.14
N ALA A 42 10.83 0.18 -23.77
CA ALA A 42 11.60 -0.74 -22.96
C ALA A 42 11.80 -0.13 -21.58
N ASN A 43 10.84 -0.32 -20.67
CA ASN A 43 10.99 0.15 -19.29
C ASN A 43 11.63 -0.92 -18.40
N LEU A 44 12.95 -1.01 -18.51
CA LEU A 44 13.77 -1.90 -17.68
C LEU A 44 13.82 -1.48 -16.19
N LYS A 45 13.33 -0.28 -15.87
CA LYS A 45 13.27 0.25 -14.49
C LYS A 45 11.90 0.06 -13.85
N THR A 46 10.90 -0.40 -14.60
CA THR A 46 9.57 -0.69 -14.04
C THR A 46 9.68 -1.84 -13.06
N LYS A 47 9.18 -1.61 -11.85
CA LYS A 47 9.06 -2.67 -10.85
C LYS A 47 8.10 -3.75 -11.33
N THR A 48 8.38 -5.01 -11.04
CA THR A 48 7.38 -6.08 -11.23
C THR A 48 6.22 -5.87 -10.25
N MET A 49 5.09 -6.53 -10.49
CA MET A 49 3.94 -6.44 -9.58
C MET A 49 4.33 -6.88 -8.15
N GLU A 50 5.17 -7.90 -8.05
CA GLU A 50 5.68 -8.44 -6.79
C GLU A 50 6.54 -7.40 -6.06
N GLU A 51 7.43 -6.71 -6.78
CA GLU A 51 8.25 -5.63 -6.23
C GLU A 51 7.41 -4.44 -5.75
N VAL A 52 6.33 -4.11 -6.47
CA VAL A 52 5.37 -3.06 -6.07
C VAL A 52 4.62 -3.47 -4.80
N ILE A 53 4.13 -4.72 -4.73
CA ILE A 53 3.42 -5.25 -3.56
C ILE A 53 4.35 -5.27 -2.34
N ALA A 54 5.58 -5.74 -2.50
CA ALA A 54 6.59 -5.78 -1.43
C ALA A 54 6.90 -4.37 -0.91
N GLN A 55 7.13 -3.41 -1.80
CA GLN A 55 7.35 -2.01 -1.42
C GLN A 55 6.15 -1.42 -0.67
N ARG A 56 4.93 -1.69 -1.14
CA ARG A 56 3.71 -1.20 -0.49
C ARG A 56 3.57 -1.75 0.93
N LYS A 57 3.85 -3.04 1.13
CA LYS A 57 3.86 -3.68 2.45
C LYS A 57 4.90 -3.02 3.36
N GLU A 58 6.12 -2.79 2.87
CA GLU A 58 7.19 -2.14 3.63
C GLU A 58 6.81 -0.72 4.08
N LEU A 59 6.23 0.08 3.18
CA LEU A 59 5.75 1.42 3.49
C LEU A 59 4.68 1.41 4.59
N HIS A 60 3.68 0.54 4.48
CA HIS A 60 2.63 0.43 5.50
C HIS A 60 3.20 -0.01 6.86
N MET A 61 4.09 -1.01 6.88
CA MET A 61 4.71 -1.45 8.13
C MET A 61 5.60 -0.36 8.76
N SER A 62 6.29 0.42 7.93
CA SER A 62 7.10 1.55 8.39
C SER A 62 6.24 2.66 8.97
N LEU A 63 5.10 2.96 8.34
CA LEU A 63 4.13 3.92 8.85
C LEU A 63 3.58 3.49 10.22
N VAL A 64 3.16 2.22 10.36
CA VAL A 64 2.67 1.67 11.64
C VAL A 64 3.72 1.85 12.72
N LYS A 65 4.98 1.46 12.45
CA LYS A 65 6.09 1.62 13.40
C LYS A 65 6.29 3.09 13.78
N ASN A 66 6.18 4.01 12.83
CA ASN A 66 6.34 5.43 13.09
C ASN A 66 5.21 5.97 14.00
N VAL A 67 3.95 5.69 13.65
CA VAL A 67 2.78 6.09 14.43
C VAL A 67 2.83 5.51 15.85
N THR A 68 3.21 4.25 16.03
CA THR A 68 3.38 3.67 17.36
C THR A 68 4.42 4.43 18.19
N ARG A 69 5.54 4.86 17.57
CA ARG A 69 6.57 5.64 18.28
C ARG A 69 6.07 7.05 18.64
N GLU A 70 5.34 7.69 17.74
CA GLU A 70 4.73 9.00 18.01
C GLU A 70 3.76 8.91 19.19
N ILE A 71 2.84 7.94 19.17
CA ILE A 71 1.91 7.70 20.26
C ILE A 71 2.66 7.43 21.57
N ALA A 72 3.69 6.57 21.56
CA ALA A 72 4.47 6.28 22.75
C ALA A 72 5.19 7.52 23.31
N ARG A 73 5.73 8.37 22.43
CA ARG A 73 6.33 9.66 22.81
C ARG A 73 5.28 10.58 23.43
N ASP A 74 4.13 10.71 22.80
CA ASP A 74 3.09 11.63 23.23
C ASP A 74 2.45 11.18 24.55
N ILE A 75 2.23 9.87 24.74
CA ILE A 75 1.83 9.28 26.03
C ILE A 75 2.84 9.62 27.12
N LYS A 76 4.14 9.49 26.83
CA LYS A 76 5.19 9.80 27.82
C LYS A 76 5.13 11.28 28.25
N VAL A 77 4.91 12.20 27.31
CA VAL A 77 4.75 13.62 27.59
C VAL A 77 3.51 13.87 28.45
N VAL A 78 2.37 13.28 28.08
CA VAL A 78 1.12 13.43 28.85
C VAL A 78 1.26 12.86 30.25
N HIS A 79 1.90 11.70 30.41
CA HIS A 79 2.12 11.07 31.72
C HIS A 79 2.94 11.97 32.66
N GLN A 80 3.89 12.73 32.12
CA GLN A 80 4.72 13.67 32.87
C GLN A 80 4.03 15.01 33.14
N SER A 81 2.81 15.23 32.64
CA SER A 81 2.08 16.48 32.83
C SER A 81 1.35 16.53 34.17
N ASP A 82 1.29 17.72 34.76
CA ASP A 82 0.55 17.98 35.99
C ASP A 82 -0.96 17.73 35.83
N ALA A 83 -1.50 17.94 34.63
CA ALA A 83 -2.88 17.65 34.29
C ALA A 83 -3.21 16.15 34.39
N PHE A 84 -2.28 15.27 33.97
CA PHE A 84 -2.42 13.83 34.17
C PHE A 84 -2.36 13.46 35.66
N ALA A 85 -1.44 14.04 36.42
CA ALA A 85 -1.33 13.80 37.86
C ALA A 85 -2.60 14.22 38.63
N GLN A 86 -3.20 15.34 38.26
CA GLN A 86 -4.48 15.80 38.83
C GLN A 86 -5.65 14.90 38.44
N ARG A 87 -5.70 14.44 37.18
CA ARG A 87 -6.74 13.52 36.71
C ARG A 87 -6.62 12.13 37.34
N ALA A 88 -5.41 11.58 37.44
CA ALA A 88 -5.16 10.29 38.09
C ALA A 88 -5.61 10.31 39.56
N LYS A 89 -5.35 11.41 40.29
CA LYS A 89 -5.86 11.61 41.67
C LYS A 89 -7.38 11.66 41.72
N LYS A 90 -8.02 12.35 40.77
CA LYS A 90 -9.49 12.40 40.66
C LYS A 90 -10.08 11.01 40.39
N ASP A 91 -9.52 10.26 39.44
CA ASP A 91 -9.96 8.92 39.09
C ASP A 91 -9.79 7.94 40.28
N PHE A 92 -8.69 8.04 41.03
CA PHE A 92 -8.48 7.25 42.26
C PHE A 92 -9.43 7.64 43.41
N SER A 93 -9.73 8.93 43.56
CA SER A 93 -10.71 9.41 44.56
C SER A 93 -12.16 9.06 44.22
N SER A 94 -12.41 8.66 42.97
CA SER A 94 -13.72 8.21 42.47
C SER A 94 -13.99 6.71 42.71
N SER A 95 -13.22 6.06 43.58
CA SER A 95 -13.24 4.61 43.87
C SER A 95 -14.63 4.02 44.18
N GLY A 96 -15.63 4.80 44.58
CA GLY A 96 -17.00 4.30 44.75
C GLY A 96 -17.72 3.94 43.44
N ALA A 97 -17.23 4.42 42.28
CA ALA A 97 -17.81 4.09 40.98
C ALA A 97 -17.35 2.72 40.45
N ALA A 98 -16.18 2.24 40.87
CA ALA A 98 -15.67 0.93 40.48
C ALA A 98 -16.49 -0.21 41.11
N ASP A 99 -16.81 -0.09 42.40
CA ASP A 99 -17.67 -1.05 43.09
C ASP A 99 -19.09 -1.06 42.51
N SER A 100 -19.64 0.12 42.18
CA SER A 100 -20.94 0.24 41.50
C SER A 100 -20.97 -0.44 40.14
N LEU A 101 -19.88 -0.32 39.35
CA LEU A 101 -19.79 -0.93 38.03
C LEU A 101 -19.64 -2.46 38.15
N VAL A 102 -18.79 -2.94 39.07
CA VAL A 102 -18.61 -4.37 39.33
C VAL A 102 -19.93 -5.01 39.77
N MET A 103 -20.68 -4.36 40.68
CA MET A 103 -21.98 -4.85 41.12
C MET A 103 -23.02 -4.89 39.98
N SER A 104 -23.01 -3.89 39.09
CA SER A 104 -23.89 -3.88 37.91
C SER A 104 -23.58 -5.04 36.96
N VAL A 105 -22.30 -5.30 36.69
CA VAL A 105 -21.86 -6.40 35.82
C VAL A 105 -22.20 -7.76 36.43
N MET A 106 -22.01 -7.93 37.74
CA MET A 106 -22.37 -9.19 38.43
C MET A 106 -23.88 -9.45 38.38
N SER A 107 -24.72 -8.43 38.57
CA SER A 107 -26.18 -8.57 38.47
C SER A 107 -26.65 -8.93 37.05
N GLU A 108 -26.02 -8.37 36.02
CA GLU A 108 -26.34 -8.73 34.63
C GLU A 108 -25.93 -10.18 34.32
N CYS A 109 -24.81 -10.66 34.87
CA CYS A 109 -24.38 -12.05 34.69
C CYS A 109 -25.28 -13.07 35.41
N GLU A 110 -25.86 -12.73 36.57
CA GLU A 110 -26.81 -13.60 37.28
C GLU A 110 -28.15 -13.76 36.57
N LEU A 111 -28.55 -12.81 35.72
CA LEU A 111 -29.78 -12.88 34.92
C LEU A 111 -29.65 -13.76 33.66
N ILE A 112 -28.43 -14.21 33.33
CA ILE A 112 -28.13 -15.00 32.13
C ILE A 112 -28.08 -16.52 32.43
N VAL A 113 -28.16 -16.93 33.70
CA VAL A 113 -28.27 -18.34 34.14
C VAL A 113 -29.71 -18.64 34.57
#